data_AF-A0A926GDR0-F1
#
_entry.id   AF-A0A926GDR0-F1
#
_cell.length_a   1.000
_cell.length_b   1.000
_cell.length_c   1.000
_cell.angle_alpha   90.00
_cell.angle_beta   90.00
_cell.angle_gamma   90.00
#
_symmetry.space_group_name_H-M   'P 1'
#
loop_
_entity.id
_entity.type
_entity.pdbx_description
1 polymer ?
#
loop_
_entity_poly.entity_id
_entity_poly.type
_entity_poly.pdbx_seq_one_letter_code
_entity_poly.pdbx_strand_id
1 'polypeptide(L)'
;MSGKVRISELIAYAATFVIGAGVAYLVLTLSVQNLFGPDGDANIAIVLNWLSPLAGLAAFQLGFGLVTGRWRNLHFWLVAPLITYAAVAIGMALAAKGWLDLIGAGILVLVGLFSAGLIALSLSRAD
;
A
#
# COMPACT_ATOMS: atom_id res chain seq x y z
N MET A 1 25.79 0.13 18.65
CA MET A 1 25.03 1.37 18.94
C MET A 1 23.56 1.10 18.64
N SER A 2 22.65 1.26 19.61
CA SER A 2 21.22 0.91 19.42
C SER A 2 20.53 1.91 18.49
N GLY A 3 20.25 1.48 17.25
CA GLY A 3 19.59 2.27 16.21
C GLY A 3 18.10 2.50 16.49
N LYS A 4 17.76 3.28 17.52
CA LYS A 4 16.36 3.64 17.83
C LYS A 4 15.73 4.43 16.69
N VAL A 5 14.61 3.96 16.14
CA VAL A 5 13.83 4.69 15.13
C VAL A 5 13.51 6.09 15.66
N ARG A 6 13.85 7.13 14.89
CA ARG A 6 13.55 8.51 15.27
C ARG A 6 12.04 8.72 15.20
N ILE A 7 11.48 9.43 16.18
CA ILE A 7 10.05 9.77 16.21
C ILE A 7 9.62 10.46 14.90
N SER A 8 10.47 11.31 14.33
CA SER A 8 10.22 11.96 13.04
C SER A 8 10.05 10.98 11.87
N GLU A 9 10.77 9.85 11.88
CA GLU A 9 10.64 8.82 10.83
C GLU A 9 9.38 7.98 10.99
N LEU A 10 8.93 7.74 12.23
CA LEU A 10 7.64 7.10 12.50
C LEU A 10 6.49 7.97 12.03
N ILE A 11 6.55 9.28 12.32
CA ILE A 11 5.55 10.25 11.86
C ILE A 11 5.54 10.33 10.33
N ALA A 12 6.72 10.45 9.70
CA ALA A 12 6.85 10.47 8.25
C ALA A 12 6.28 9.19 7.63
N TYR A 13 6.62 8.02 8.17
CA TYR A 13 6.10 6.74 7.71
C TYR A 13 4.57 6.67 7.80
N ALA A 14 3.99 7.05 8.95
CA ALA A 14 2.54 7.02 9.13
C ALA A 14 1.81 7.98 8.19
N ALA A 15 2.30 9.21 8.06
CA ALA A 15 1.72 10.19 7.16
C ALA A 15 1.77 9.73 5.69
N THR A 16 2.92 9.22 5.24
CA THR A 16 3.09 8.80 3.85
C THR A 16 2.38 7.50 3.55
N PHE A 17 2.18 6.64 4.55
CA PHE A 17 1.34 5.45 4.42
C PHE A 17 -0.12 5.84 4.16
N VAL A 18 -0.66 6.80 4.91
CA VAL A 18 -2.02 7.33 4.69
C VAL A 18 -2.15 7.94 3.29
N ILE A 19 -1.15 8.71 2.83
CA ILE A 19 -1.12 9.24 1.47
C ILE A 19 -1.13 8.10 0.43
N GLY A 20 -0.29 7.08 0.61
CA GLY A 20 -0.26 5.91 -0.27
C GLY A 20 -1.59 5.17 -0.32
N ALA A 21 -2.21 4.91 0.82
CA ALA A 21 -3.53 4.29 0.89
C ALA A 21 -4.61 5.15 0.19
N GLY A 22 -4.57 6.47 0.37
CA GLY A 22 -5.46 7.40 -0.31
C GLY A 22 -5.30 7.38 -1.82
N VAL A 23 -4.06 7.32 -2.34
CA VAL A 23 -3.79 7.21 -3.77
C VAL A 23 -4.26 5.87 -4.33
N ALA A 24 -4.01 4.76 -3.62
CA ALA A 24 -4.54 3.46 -4.03
C ALA A 24 -6.07 3.49 -4.13
N TYR A 25 -6.74 4.05 -3.11
CA TYR A 25 -8.20 4.20 -3.10
C TYR A 25 -8.71 5.08 -4.24
N LEU A 26 -8.03 6.19 -4.54
CA LEU A 26 -8.40 7.07 -5.65
C LEU A 26 -8.33 6.32 -6.99
N VAL A 27 -7.25 5.59 -7.25
CA VAL A 27 -7.09 4.79 -8.47
C VAL A 27 -8.11 3.66 -8.55
N LEU A 28 -8.44 3.03 -7.42
CA LEU A 28 -9.51 2.02 -7.37
C LEU A 28 -10.88 2.65 -7.67
N THR A 29 -11.14 3.85 -7.16
CA THR A 29 -12.40 4.57 -7.45
C THR A 29 -12.52 4.90 -8.94
N LEU A 30 -11.41 5.30 -9.59
CA LEU A 30 -11.37 5.48 -11.04
C LEU A 30 -11.64 4.17 -11.79
N SER A 31 -11.12 3.03 -11.31
CA SER A 31 -11.46 1.71 -11.86
C SER A 31 -12.97 1.44 -11.80
N VAL A 32 -13.59 1.66 -10.64
CA VAL A 32 -15.04 1.48 -10.45
C VAL A 32 -15.85 2.39 -11.37
N GLN A 33 -15.45 3.66 -11.50
CA GLN A 33 -16.09 4.61 -12.42
C GLN A 33 -15.96 4.18 -13.88
N ASN A 34 -14.81 3.63 -14.29
CA ASN A 34 -14.64 3.09 -15.64
C ASN A 34 -15.37 1.75 -15.85
N LEU A 35 -15.72 1.03 -14.79
CA LEU A 35 -16.45 -0.23 -14.91
C LEU A 35 -17.97 -0.01 -14.99
N PHE A 36 -18.49 0.96 -14.25
CA PHE A 36 -19.94 1.19 -14.09
C PHE A 36 -20.41 2.55 -14.62
N GLY A 37 -19.50 3.36 -15.16
CA GLY A 37 -19.80 4.68 -15.72
C GLY A 37 -20.45 4.60 -17.10
N PRO A 38 -21.12 5.68 -17.53
CA PRO A 38 -21.83 5.73 -18.81
C PRO A 38 -20.93 5.50 -20.04
N ASP A 39 -19.64 5.87 -19.94
CA ASP A 39 -18.63 5.67 -21.00
C ASP A 39 -17.53 4.66 -20.58
N GLY A 40 -17.89 3.70 -19.72
CA GLY A 40 -16.92 2.80 -19.10
C GLY A 40 -16.22 1.83 -20.06
N ASP A 41 -14.89 1.74 -19.96
CA ASP A 41 -14.09 0.68 -20.60
C ASP A 41 -13.65 -0.36 -19.55
N ALA A 42 -14.18 -1.57 -19.68
CA ALA A 42 -13.87 -2.70 -18.80
C ALA A 42 -12.39 -3.08 -18.80
N ASN A 43 -11.69 -2.94 -19.93
CA ASN A 43 -10.25 -3.23 -20.00
C ASN A 43 -9.45 -2.21 -19.18
N ILE A 44 -9.78 -0.92 -19.32
CA ILE A 44 -9.17 0.14 -18.52
C ILE A 44 -9.47 -0.06 -17.04
N ALA A 45 -10.72 -0.40 -16.70
CA ALA A 45 -11.12 -0.65 -15.33
C ALA A 45 -10.33 -1.81 -14.70
N ILE A 46 -10.17 -2.93 -15.41
CA ILE A 46 -9.36 -4.06 -14.95
C ILE A 46 -7.93 -3.59 -14.70
N VAL A 47 -7.29 -2.93 -15.68
CA VAL A 47 -5.91 -2.44 -15.54
C VAL A 47 -5.75 -1.53 -14.31
N LEU A 48 -6.67 -0.58 -14.10
CA LEU A 48 -6.63 0.32 -12.95
C LEU A 48 -6.81 -0.41 -11.61
N ASN A 49 -7.63 -1.47 -11.56
CA ASN A 49 -7.80 -2.29 -10.37
C ASN A 49 -6.48 -2.98 -9.99
N TRP A 50 -5.81 -3.59 -10.98
CA TRP A 50 -4.51 -4.22 -10.78
C TRP A 50 -3.43 -3.21 -10.39
N LEU A 51 -3.43 -2.00 -10.96
CA LEU A 51 -2.42 -0.98 -10.69
C LEU A 51 -2.63 -0.18 -9.40
N SER A 52 -3.85 -0.15 -8.85
CA SER A 52 -4.19 0.64 -7.65
C SER A 52 -3.22 0.40 -6.47
N PRO A 53 -2.91 -0.84 -6.07
CA PRO A 53 -1.97 -1.07 -4.97
C PRO A 53 -0.54 -0.56 -5.26
N LEU A 54 -0.09 -0.64 -6.52
CA LEU A 54 1.21 -0.13 -6.94
C LEU A 54 1.25 1.40 -6.96
N ALA A 55 0.17 2.04 -7.39
CA ALA A 55 0.05 3.50 -7.34
C ALA A 55 0.16 4.01 -5.90
N GLY A 56 -0.50 3.33 -4.95
CA GLY A 56 -0.36 3.65 -3.53
C GLY A 56 1.06 3.44 -2.99
N LEU A 57 1.71 2.34 -3.37
CA LEU A 57 3.10 2.06 -2.99
C LEU A 57 4.06 3.13 -3.53
N ALA A 58 3.87 3.57 -4.78
CA ALA A 58 4.68 4.62 -5.39
C ALA A 58 4.49 5.98 -4.69
N ALA A 59 3.24 6.34 -4.38
CA ALA A 59 2.93 7.56 -3.62
C ALA A 59 3.54 7.53 -2.22
N PHE A 60 3.45 6.39 -1.52
CA PHE A 60 4.12 6.18 -0.24
C PHE A 60 5.63 6.43 -0.35
N GLN A 61 6.28 5.81 -1.33
CA GLN A 61 7.74 5.89 -1.47
C GLN A 61 8.20 7.30 -1.88
N LEU A 62 7.44 7.98 -2.73
CA LEU A 62 7.71 9.37 -3.11
C LEU A 62 7.58 10.29 -1.89
N GLY A 63 6.48 10.21 -1.14
CA GLY A 63 6.29 11.00 0.06
C GLY A 63 7.37 10.72 1.12
N PHE A 64 7.67 9.45 1.37
CA PHE A 64 8.67 9.06 2.37
C PHE A 64 10.08 9.50 1.97
N GLY A 65 10.43 9.34 0.69
CA GLY A 65 11.71 9.78 0.13
C GLY A 65 11.88 11.31 0.22
N LEU A 66 10.84 12.08 -0.09
CA LEU A 66 10.87 13.54 0.01
C LEU A 66 11.02 14.03 1.45
N VAL A 67 10.33 13.41 2.42
CA VAL A 67 10.37 13.84 3.82
C VAL A 67 11.65 13.43 4.53
N THR A 68 12.19 12.24 4.22
CA THR A 68 13.32 11.68 4.97
C THR A 68 14.65 11.71 4.21
N GLY A 69 14.64 12.03 2.92
CA GLY A 69 15.79 11.91 2.02
C GLY A 69 16.16 10.45 1.70
N ARG A 70 15.41 9.46 2.18
CA ARG A 70 15.72 8.03 2.04
C ARG A 70 14.96 7.42 0.87
N TRP A 71 15.61 7.41 -0.28
CA TRP A 71 15.13 6.65 -1.44
C TRP A 71 15.41 5.17 -1.24
N ARG A 72 14.39 4.34 -1.47
CA ARG A 72 14.50 2.89 -1.32
C ARG A 72 15.16 2.28 -2.56
N ASN A 73 16.07 1.36 -2.31
CA ASN A 73 16.85 0.66 -3.34
C ASN A 73 15.98 -0.35 -4.11
N LEU A 74 16.53 -0.91 -5.20
CA LEU A 74 15.88 -1.91 -6.05
C LEU A 74 15.23 -3.07 -5.26
N HIS A 75 15.88 -3.52 -4.17
CA HIS A 75 15.34 -4.57 -3.29
C HIS A 75 13.94 -4.27 -2.76
N PHE A 76 13.65 -3.01 -2.40
CA PHE A 76 12.31 -2.62 -1.97
C PHE A 76 11.31 -2.79 -3.11
N TRP A 77 11.66 -2.40 -4.32
CA TRP A 77 10.79 -2.51 -5.49
C TRP A 77 10.59 -3.95 -5.97
N LEU A 78 11.45 -4.88 -5.56
CA LEU A 78 11.24 -6.32 -5.80
C LEU A 78 10.31 -6.93 -4.74
N VAL A 79 10.48 -6.57 -3.47
CA VAL A 79 9.81 -7.23 -2.35
C VAL A 79 8.47 -6.57 -2.00
N ALA A 80 8.41 -5.24 -1.96
CA ALA A 80 7.22 -4.52 -1.49
C ALA A 80 5.97 -4.77 -2.36
N PRO A 81 6.04 -4.81 -3.70
CA PRO A 81 4.90 -5.20 -4.52
C PRO A 81 4.36 -6.59 -4.19
N LEU A 82 5.25 -7.58 -4.01
CA LEU A 82 4.85 -8.95 -3.70
C LEU A 82 4.09 -9.04 -2.38
N ILE A 83 4.60 -8.37 -1.34
CA ILE A 83 3.92 -8.29 -0.03
C ILE A 83 2.57 -7.59 -0.16
N THR A 84 2.51 -6.48 -0.90
CA THR A 84 1.27 -5.71 -1.13
C THR A 84 0.21 -6.57 -1.80
N TYR A 85 0.54 -7.23 -2.92
CA TYR A 85 -0.43 -8.09 -3.61
C TYR A 85 -0.79 -9.33 -2.82
N ALA A 86 0.15 -9.92 -2.07
CA ALA A 86 -0.15 -11.04 -1.19
C ALA A 86 -1.16 -10.64 -0.10
N ALA A 87 -0.95 -9.48 0.54
CA ALA A 87 -1.89 -8.96 1.53
C ALA A 87 -3.28 -8.74 0.93
N VAL A 88 -3.36 -8.05 -0.21
CA VAL A 88 -4.63 -7.82 -0.93
C VAL A 88 -5.31 -9.14 -1.29
N ALA A 89 -4.58 -10.12 -1.83
CA ALA A 89 -5.11 -11.43 -2.19
C ALA A 89 -5.67 -12.18 -0.96
N ILE A 90 -4.96 -12.13 0.18
CA ILE A 90 -5.44 -12.72 1.44
C ILE A 90 -6.73 -12.03 1.89
N GLY A 91 -6.77 -10.69 1.91
CA GLY A 91 -7.98 -9.94 2.27
C GLY A 91 -9.18 -10.32 1.39
N MET A 92 -8.97 -10.36 0.07
CA MET A 92 -10.00 -10.76 -0.89
C MET A 92 -10.45 -12.20 -0.70
N ALA A 93 -9.53 -13.14 -0.42
CA ALA A 93 -9.86 -14.53 -0.16
C ALA A 93 -10.69 -14.69 1.12
N LEU A 94 -10.39 -13.93 2.17
CA LEU A 94 -11.16 -13.91 3.41
C LEU A 94 -12.58 -13.34 3.19
N ALA A 95 -12.69 -12.28 2.39
CA ALA A 95 -13.98 -11.72 2.01
C ALA A 95 -14.81 -12.70 1.16
N ALA A 96 -14.19 -13.34 0.17
CA ALA A 96 -14.85 -14.31 -0.71
C ALA A 96 -15.35 -15.55 0.04
N LYS A 97 -14.69 -15.93 1.14
CA LYS A 97 -15.13 -17.01 2.05
C LYS A 97 -16.22 -16.58 3.04
N GLY A 98 -16.60 -15.30 3.06
CA GLY A 98 -17.57 -14.74 3.99
C GLY A 98 -17.05 -14.63 5.43
N TRP A 99 -15.74 -14.73 5.66
CA TRP A 99 -15.14 -14.60 6.99
C TRP A 99 -15.02 -13.14 7.42
N LEU A 100 -14.90 -12.24 6.45
CA LEU A 100 -14.89 -10.79 6.62
C LEU A 100 -15.81 -10.16 5.58
N ASP A 101 -16.36 -8.99 5.87
CA ASP A 101 -16.92 -8.13 4.84
C ASP A 101 -15.78 -7.43 4.06
N LEU A 102 -16.13 -6.75 2.95
CA LEU A 102 -15.15 -6.05 2.11
C LEU A 102 -14.40 -4.95 2.89
N ILE A 103 -15.11 -4.26 3.80
CA ILE A 103 -14.52 -3.19 4.63
C ILE A 103 -13.52 -3.80 5.63
N GLY A 104 -13.91 -4.84 6.36
CA GLY A 104 -13.04 -5.54 7.31
C GLY A 104 -11.82 -6.16 6.63
N ALA A 105 -11.99 -6.74 5.44
CA ALA A 105 -10.88 -7.22 4.63
C ALA A 105 -9.91 -6.08 4.25
N GLY A 106 -10.45 -4.94 3.80
CA GLY A 106 -9.63 -3.75 3.48
C GLY A 106 -8.85 -3.23 4.68
N ILE A 107 -9.48 -3.15 5.86
CA ILE A 107 -8.82 -2.75 7.11
C ILE A 107 -7.70 -3.72 7.46
N LEU A 108 -7.95 -5.03 7.37
CA LEU A 108 -6.93 -6.05 7.66
C LEU A 108 -5.70 -5.91 6.75
N VAL A 109 -5.92 -5.67 5.45
CA VAL A 109 -4.84 -5.42 4.49
C VAL A 109 -4.03 -4.20 4.88
N LEU A 110 -4.69 -3.09 5.19
CA LEU A 110 -4.01 -1.84 5.59
C LEU A 110 -3.19 -2.03 6.86
N VAL A 111 -3.77 -2.65 7.89
CA VAL A 111 -3.07 -2.95 9.15
C VAL A 111 -1.87 -3.86 8.90
N GLY A 112 -2.05 -4.94 8.12
CA GLY A 112 -0.97 -5.87 7.81
C GLY A 112 0.19 -5.20 7.09
N LEU A 113 -0.09 -4.37 6.08
CA LEU A 113 0.94 -3.63 5.34
C LEU A 113 1.63 -2.56 6.19
N PHE A 114 0.87 -1.86 7.04
CA PHE A 114 1.42 -0.91 7.98
C PHE A 114 2.36 -1.59 8.98
N SER A 115 1.95 -2.70 9.58
CA SER A 115 2.78 -3.47 10.51
C SER A 115 4.03 -4.04 9.82
N ALA A 116 3.90 -4.61 8.63
CA ALA A 116 5.04 -5.12 7.86
C ALA A 116 6.06 -4.02 7.54
N GLY A 117 5.59 -2.83 7.13
CA GLY A 117 6.46 -1.69 6.86
C GLY A 117 7.13 -1.13 8.12
N LEU A 118 6.44 -1.11 9.27
CA LEU A 118 7.05 -0.75 10.55
C LEU A 118 8.17 -1.71 10.97
N ILE A 119 7.95 -3.02 10.81
CA ILE A 119 8.98 -4.04 11.08
C ILE A 119 10.17 -3.85 10.14
N ALA A 120 9.94 -3.64 8.85
CA ALA A 120 11.02 -3.41 7.90
C ALA A 120 11.81 -2.11 8.22
N LEU A 121 11.13 -1.06 8.71
CA LEU A 121 11.76 0.18 9.11
C LEU A 121 12.67 -0.02 10.33
N SER A 122 12.23 -0.81 11.32
CA SER A 122 13.02 -1.08 12.53
C SER A 122 14.23 -1.97 12.26
N LEU A 123 14.13 -2.94 11.34
CA LEU A 123 15.24 -3.83 10.95
C LEU A 123 16.34 -3.10 10.16
N SER A 124 15.98 -2.12 9.31
CA SER A 124 16.92 -1.38 8.45
C SER A 124 17.96 -0.48 9.17
N ARG A 125 18.07 -0.60 10.49
CA ARG A 125 18.98 0.16 11.37
C ARG A 125 19.85 -0.75 12.25
N ALA A 126 19.74 -2.06 12.10
CA ALA A 126 20.57 -3.03 12.80
C ALA A 126 21.96 -3.21 12.16
N ASP A 127 22.12 -2.69 10.94
CA ASP A 127 23.39 -2.57 10.20
C ASP A 127 24.01 -1.17 10.40
#